data_AF-A0A8T6MTJ1-F1
#
_entry.id   AF-A0A8T6MTJ1-F1
#
_cell.length_a   1.000
_cell.length_b   1.000
_cell.length_c   1.000
_cell.angle_alpha   90.00
_cell.angle_beta   90.00
_cell.angle_gamma   90.00
#
_symmetry.space_group_name_H-M   'P 1'
#
loop_
_entity.id
_entity.type
_entity.pdbx_description
1 polymer ?
#
loop_
_entity_poly.entity_id
_entity_poly.type
_entity_poly.pdbx_seq_one_letter_code
_entity_poly.pdbx_strand_id
1 'polypeptide(L)'
;FKNLGSQAGDIFYYNHATKTPGFSRVFADPEFGRDKVISSIYARLSDSTPLIKVELFGGNHTDDEIKSVLDRLYKTSVGGYPYALKLAHNNCKISGADLAKLVSLYGISNEIGSREVLE
;
A
#
# COMPACT_ATOMS: atom_id res chain seq x y z
N PHE A 1 6.09 14.80 -11.19
CA PHE A 1 7.04 14.60 -10.07
C PHE A 1 8.48 14.25 -10.51
N LYS A 2 8.79 14.12 -11.80
CA LYS A 2 10.08 13.62 -12.33
C LYS A 2 11.35 14.38 -11.88
N ASN A 3 11.25 15.68 -11.59
CA ASN A 3 12.40 16.53 -11.25
C ASN A 3 12.71 16.61 -9.75
N LEU A 4 11.93 15.90 -8.92
CA LEU A 4 12.10 15.93 -7.47
C LEU A 4 12.88 14.67 -7.07
N GLY A 5 14.02 14.86 -6.39
CA GLY A 5 14.88 13.77 -5.96
C GLY A 5 14.15 12.89 -4.96
N SER A 6 14.13 11.58 -5.18
CA SER A 6 13.42 10.66 -4.30
C SER A 6 14.31 10.33 -3.09
N GLN A 7 13.94 10.81 -1.91
CA GLN A 7 14.45 10.33 -0.62
C GLN A 7 13.34 10.35 0.45
N ALA A 8 13.40 9.41 1.38
CA ALA A 8 12.36 9.11 2.36
C ALA A 8 11.72 10.37 3.00
N GLY A 9 10.39 10.51 2.88
CA GLY A 9 9.61 11.74 3.14
C GLY A 9 8.79 12.22 1.92
N ASP A 10 9.13 11.67 0.76
CA ASP A 10 8.58 11.97 -0.56
C ASP A 10 7.05 11.95 -0.73
N ILE A 11 6.33 10.98 -0.14
CA ILE A 11 4.92 10.78 -0.51
C ILE A 11 4.04 11.94 -0.05
N PHE A 12 4.33 12.49 1.14
CA PHE A 12 3.61 13.66 1.67
C PHE A 12 3.94 14.91 0.84
N TYR A 13 5.23 15.09 0.52
CA TYR A 13 5.69 16.20 -0.30
C TYR A 13 5.10 16.17 -1.71
N TYR A 14 5.12 15.02 -2.39
CA TYR A 14 4.51 14.84 -3.70
C TYR A 14 3.00 15.03 -3.66
N ASN A 15 2.33 14.59 -2.58
CA ASN A 15 0.90 14.80 -2.48
C ASN A 15 0.52 16.28 -2.41
N HIS A 16 1.38 17.10 -1.78
CA HIS A 16 1.18 18.54 -1.67
C HIS A 16 1.63 19.30 -2.93
N ALA A 17 2.74 18.88 -3.54
CA ALA A 17 3.39 19.59 -4.63
C ALA A 17 2.61 19.52 -5.94
N THR A 18 1.94 18.41 -6.24
CA THR A 18 1.16 18.32 -7.48
C THR A 18 -0.09 17.46 -7.33
N LYS A 19 -1.15 17.82 -8.06
CA LYS A 19 -2.44 17.12 -8.01
C LYS A 19 -2.71 16.18 -9.20
N THR A 20 -1.88 16.25 -10.24
CA THR A 20 -2.08 15.60 -11.53
C THR A 20 -1.45 14.20 -11.60
N PRO A 21 -1.94 13.31 -12.49
CA PRO A 21 -1.36 11.98 -12.69
C PRO A 21 0.09 12.04 -13.18
N GLY A 22 0.84 10.98 -12.88
CA GLY A 22 2.22 10.82 -13.30
C GLY A 22 3.07 10.08 -12.27
N PHE A 23 4.36 9.92 -12.55
CA PHE A 23 5.28 9.20 -11.68
C PHE A 23 6.59 9.98 -11.40
N SER A 24 7.29 9.58 -10.34
CA SER A 24 8.62 10.10 -9.95
C SER A 24 9.72 9.49 -10.81
N ARG A 25 10.95 9.99 -10.67
CA ARG A 25 12.11 9.30 -11.22
C ARG A 25 12.25 7.90 -10.61
N VAL A 26 12.75 6.95 -11.39
CA VAL A 26 13.11 5.61 -10.92
C VAL A 26 14.30 5.70 -9.96
N PHE A 27 14.12 5.16 -8.77
CA PHE A 27 15.17 5.04 -7.77
C PHE A 27 15.53 3.56 -7.59
N ALA A 28 16.72 3.16 -8.01
CA ALA A 28 17.21 1.80 -7.81
C ALA A 28 17.97 1.71 -6.48
N ASP A 29 17.51 0.87 -5.58
CA ASP A 29 18.16 0.52 -4.33
C ASP A 29 18.93 -0.80 -4.50
N PRO A 30 20.28 -0.76 -4.53
CA PRO A 30 21.11 -1.95 -4.69
C PRO A 30 21.33 -2.73 -3.39
N GLU A 31 20.94 -2.17 -2.23
CA GLU A 31 21.24 -2.74 -0.91
C GLU A 31 20.08 -3.58 -0.33
N PHE A 32 19.14 -4.01 -1.16
CA PHE A 32 17.98 -4.77 -0.71
C PHE A 32 18.32 -6.25 -0.47
N GLY A 33 19.04 -6.55 0.61
CA GLY A 33 19.48 -7.91 0.93
C GLY A 33 20.69 -8.37 0.12
N ARG A 34 20.94 -9.70 0.05
CA ARG A 34 22.07 -10.24 -0.72
C ARG A 34 21.73 -10.25 -2.22
N ASP A 35 22.38 -9.37 -2.99
CA ASP A 35 22.33 -9.29 -4.46
C ASP A 35 20.95 -9.03 -5.09
N LYS A 36 20.05 -8.29 -4.41
CA LYS A 36 18.79 -7.86 -5.04
C LYS A 36 18.76 -6.35 -5.16
N VAL A 37 18.40 -5.92 -6.36
CA VAL A 37 18.13 -4.51 -6.66
C VAL A 37 16.62 -4.33 -6.72
N ILE A 38 16.10 -3.34 -6.01
CA ILE A 38 14.69 -2.93 -6.11
C ILE A 38 14.61 -1.52 -6.68
N SER A 39 13.88 -1.37 -7.77
CA SER A 39 13.52 -0.07 -8.30
C SER A 39 12.20 0.41 -7.71
N SER A 40 12.21 1.59 -7.12
CA SER A 40 11.05 2.25 -6.53
C SER A 40 10.62 3.45 -7.35
N ILE A 41 9.31 3.64 -7.47
CA ILE A 41 8.68 4.86 -7.99
C ILE A 41 7.50 5.26 -7.10
N TYR A 42 7.20 6.55 -7.08
CA TYR A 42 5.93 7.08 -6.61
C TYR A 42 5.06 7.45 -7.80
N ALA A 43 3.83 6.94 -7.85
CA ALA A 43 2.92 7.16 -8.96
C ALA A 43 1.55 7.65 -8.47
N ARG A 44 0.94 8.53 -9.25
CA ARG A 44 -0.46 8.94 -9.14
C ARG A 44 -1.19 8.52 -10.40
N LEU A 45 -2.23 7.70 -10.23
CA LEU A 45 -2.98 7.13 -11.35
C LEU A 45 -4.11 8.05 -11.84
N SER A 46 -4.68 8.90 -10.99
CA SER A 46 -5.78 9.81 -11.36
C SER A 46 -5.70 11.14 -10.63
N ASP A 47 -6.44 12.15 -11.09
CA ASP A 47 -6.41 13.50 -10.51
C ASP A 47 -6.87 13.50 -9.05
N SER A 48 -6.13 14.22 -8.21
CA SER A 48 -6.44 14.39 -6.78
C SER A 48 -6.57 13.10 -5.98
N THR A 49 -6.02 11.98 -6.48
CA THR A 49 -6.00 10.71 -5.75
C THR A 49 -4.70 10.53 -4.96
N PRO A 50 -4.67 9.66 -3.94
CA PRO A 50 -3.46 9.34 -3.22
C PRO A 50 -2.34 8.83 -4.15
N LEU A 51 -1.10 9.11 -3.76
CA LEU A 51 0.07 8.50 -4.40
C LEU A 51 0.27 7.08 -3.89
N ILE A 52 0.71 6.21 -4.79
CA ILE A 52 1.14 4.84 -4.47
C ILE A 52 2.65 4.73 -4.68
N LYS A 53 3.32 4.02 -3.79
CA LYS A 53 4.70 3.57 -4.02
C LYS A 53 4.63 2.24 -4.76
N VAL A 54 5.31 2.12 -5.89
CA VAL A 54 5.43 0.88 -6.66
C VAL A 54 6.89 0.46 -6.62
N GLU A 55 7.13 -0.79 -6.27
CA GLU A 55 8.45 -1.40 -6.17
C GLU A 55 8.53 -2.56 -7.16
N LEU A 56 9.58 -2.57 -7.97
CA LEU A 56 9.84 -3.53 -9.04
C LEU A 56 11.21 -4.18 -8.79
N PHE A 57 11.31 -5.47 -9.07
CA PHE A 57 12.58 -6.19 -8.98
C PHE A 57 13.46 -5.91 -10.20
N GLY A 58 14.71 -5.53 -9.95
CA GLY A 58 15.69 -5.14 -10.97
C GLY A 58 16.03 -3.66 -10.92
N GLY A 59 17.17 -3.29 -11.50
CA GLY A 59 17.66 -1.91 -11.57
C GLY A 59 17.46 -1.22 -12.92
N ASN A 60 17.12 -1.98 -13.97
CA ASN A 60 17.17 -1.53 -15.36
C ASN A 60 15.77 -1.29 -15.95
N HIS A 61 14.87 -0.67 -15.18
CA HIS A 61 13.53 -0.35 -15.68
C HIS A 61 13.53 0.98 -16.44
N THR A 62 12.95 0.95 -17.63
CA THR A 62 12.79 2.15 -18.46
C THR A 62 11.50 2.89 -18.13
N ASP A 63 11.47 4.20 -18.39
CA ASP A 63 10.27 5.03 -18.20
C ASP A 63 9.07 4.48 -19.00
N ASP A 64 9.30 3.93 -20.21
CA ASP A 64 8.24 3.37 -21.07
C ASP A 64 7.66 2.07 -20.51
N GLU A 65 8.50 1.21 -19.94
CA GLU A 65 8.08 0.00 -19.25
C GLU A 65 7.19 0.35 -18.05
N ILE A 66 7.63 1.31 -17.22
CA ILE A 66 6.87 1.79 -16.07
C ILE A 66 5.54 2.38 -16.51
N LYS A 67 5.53 3.19 -17.56
CA LYS A 67 4.29 3.77 -18.09
C LYS A 67 3.30 2.69 -18.54
N SER A 68 3.78 1.65 -19.23
CA SER A 68 2.96 0.50 -19.63
C SER A 68 2.37 -0.23 -18.43
N VAL A 69 3.14 -0.42 -17.36
CA VAL A 69 2.65 -1.03 -16.11
C VAL A 69 1.59 -0.14 -15.44
N LEU A 70 1.84 1.16 -15.33
CA LEU A 70 0.89 2.11 -14.74
C LEU A 70 -0.41 2.20 -15.54
N ASP A 71 -0.34 2.16 -16.88
CA ASP A 71 -1.52 2.14 -17.75
C ASP A 71 -2.38 0.88 -17.52
N ARG A 72 -1.74 -0.28 -17.32
CA ARG A 72 -2.44 -1.53 -16.99
C ARG A 72 -3.08 -1.46 -15.60
N LEU A 73 -2.38 -0.89 -14.62
CA LEU A 73 -2.92 -0.67 -13.27
C LEU A 73 -4.09 0.30 -13.30
N TYR A 74 -3.99 1.38 -14.07
CA TYR A 74 -5.05 2.37 -14.21
C TYR A 74 -6.35 1.77 -14.74
N LYS A 75 -6.28 0.89 -15.76
CA LYS A 75 -7.45 0.20 -16.33
C LYS A 75 -8.25 -0.62 -15.32
N THR A 76 -7.59 -1.11 -14.26
CA THR A 76 -8.21 -1.91 -13.20
C THR A 76 -8.42 -1.12 -11.91
N SER A 77 -8.16 0.19 -11.94
CA SER A 77 -8.25 1.08 -10.78
C SER A 77 -9.61 1.78 -10.70
N VAL A 78 -10.08 2.00 -9.47
CA VAL A 78 -11.28 2.78 -9.18
C VAL A 78 -10.88 3.92 -8.24
N GLY A 79 -11.08 5.17 -8.67
CA GLY A 79 -10.68 6.34 -7.88
C GLY A 79 -9.16 6.46 -7.67
N GLY A 80 -8.37 6.07 -8.69
CA GLY A 80 -6.90 6.16 -8.67
C GLY A 80 -6.19 5.13 -7.79
N TYR A 81 -6.89 4.08 -7.34
CA TYR A 81 -6.30 2.95 -6.63
C TYR A 81 -6.72 1.61 -7.24
N PRO A 82 -5.82 0.62 -7.41
CA PRO A 82 -6.15 -0.68 -7.98
C PRO A 82 -7.26 -1.41 -7.22
N TYR A 83 -8.33 -1.80 -7.92
CA TYR A 83 -9.49 -2.41 -7.29
C TYR A 83 -9.16 -3.75 -6.61
N ALA A 84 -8.29 -4.55 -7.22
CA ALA A 84 -7.86 -5.84 -6.66
C ALA A 84 -7.23 -5.68 -5.27
N LEU A 85 -6.41 -4.64 -5.07
CA LEU A 85 -5.79 -4.34 -3.78
C LEU A 85 -6.84 -3.88 -2.75
N LYS A 86 -7.79 -3.04 -3.16
CA LYS A 86 -8.90 -2.60 -2.31
C LYS A 86 -9.76 -3.77 -1.85
N LEU A 87 -10.08 -4.69 -2.76
CA LEU A 87 -10.87 -5.88 -2.47
C LEU A 87 -10.15 -6.82 -1.49
N ALA A 88 -8.86 -7.10 -1.73
CA ALA A 88 -8.05 -7.90 -0.83
C ALA A 88 -8.00 -7.31 0.59
N HIS A 89 -7.78 -6.00 0.71
CA HIS A 89 -7.79 -5.31 2.01
C HIS A 89 -9.14 -5.44 2.72
N ASN A 90 -10.24 -5.20 2.02
CA ASN A 90 -11.58 -5.28 2.59
C ASN A 90 -11.94 -6.70 3.04
N ASN A 91 -11.56 -7.72 2.27
CA ASN A 91 -11.86 -9.12 2.57
C ASN A 91 -11.02 -9.65 3.76
N CYS A 92 -9.80 -9.16 3.94
CA CYS A 92 -8.94 -9.53 5.06
C CYS A 92 -9.16 -8.66 6.30
N LYS A 93 -10.06 -7.67 6.26
CA LYS A 93 -10.36 -6.82 7.41
C LYS A 93 -11.17 -7.59 8.44
N ILE A 94 -10.52 -7.98 9.53
CA ILE A 94 -11.19 -8.59 10.69
C ILE A 94 -12.02 -7.51 11.40
N SER A 95 -13.33 -7.68 11.43
CA SER A 95 -14.22 -6.77 12.16
C SER A 95 -14.26 -7.11 13.65
N GLY A 96 -14.78 -6.18 14.47
CA GLY A 96 -15.00 -6.46 15.90
C GLY A 96 -15.94 -7.64 16.14
N ALA A 97 -16.91 -7.87 15.24
CA ALA A 97 -17.79 -9.03 15.29
C ALA A 97 -17.05 -10.34 14.99
N ASP A 98 -16.09 -10.32 14.06
CA ASP A 98 -15.25 -11.47 13.76
C ASP A 98 -14.32 -11.79 14.93
N LEU A 99 -13.76 -10.77 15.57
CA LEU A 99 -12.96 -10.92 16.78
C LEU A 99 -13.78 -11.52 17.93
N ALA A 100 -15.00 -11.05 18.17
CA ALA A 100 -15.89 -11.60 19.20
C ALA A 100 -16.22 -13.07 18.96
N LYS A 101 -16.46 -13.47 17.71
CA LYS A 101 -16.65 -14.88 17.33
C LYS A 101 -15.39 -15.69 17.58
N LEU A 102 -14.20 -15.20 17.19
CA LEU A 102 -12.93 -15.88 17.45
C LEU A 102 -12.71 -16.07 18.95
N VAL A 103 -12.88 -15.02 19.75
CA VAL A 103 -12.76 -15.06 21.22
C VAL A 103 -13.69 -16.12 21.82
N SER A 104 -14.94 -16.20 21.36
CA SER A 104 -15.89 -17.23 21.81
C SER A 104 -15.49 -18.65 21.37
N LEU A 105 -14.98 -18.84 20.15
CA LEU A 105 -14.55 -20.14 19.63
C LEU A 105 -13.28 -20.65 20.30
N TYR A 106 -12.35 -19.76 20.65
CA TYR A 106 -11.12 -20.10 21.36
C TYR A 106 -11.33 -20.32 22.86
N GLY A 107 -12.58 -20.27 23.35
CA GLY A 107 -12.86 -20.45 24.78
C GLY A 107 -12.30 -19.32 25.66
N ILE A 108 -11.87 -18.22 25.04
CA ILE A 108 -11.49 -16.97 25.73
C ILE A 108 -12.78 -16.21 26.06
N SER A 109 -13.80 -16.91 26.53
CA SER A 109 -14.73 -16.30 27.47
C SER A 109 -13.87 -15.83 28.63
N ASN A 110 -14.02 -14.57 29.04
CA ASN A 110 -13.67 -14.21 30.41
C ASN A 110 -14.18 -15.36 31.26
N GLU A 111 -13.31 -16.04 32.00
CA GLU A 111 -13.81 -16.84 33.10
C GLU A 111 -14.77 -15.91 33.82
N ILE A 112 -15.99 -16.38 34.05
CA ILE A 112 -16.85 -15.81 35.07
C ILE A 112 -16.02 -15.98 36.34
N GLY A 113 -15.14 -15.02 36.58
CA GLY A 113 -14.12 -15.09 37.59
C GLY A 113 -14.87 -14.91 38.87
N SER A 114 -15.25 -16.03 39.50
CA SER A 114 -15.30 -16.29 40.93
C SER A 114 -15.76 -15.16 41.87
N ARG A 115 -16.52 -14.17 41.37
CA ARG A 115 -17.07 -13.02 42.09
C ARG A 115 -18.59 -13.08 42.16
N GLU A 116 -19.13 -14.29 42.19
CA GLU A 116 -20.38 -14.57 42.91
C GLU A 116 -20.07 -15.19 44.29
N VAL A 117 -18.96 -14.78 44.90
CA VAL A 117 -18.70 -15.00 46.33
C VAL A 117 -18.45 -13.61 46.91
N LEU A 118 -19.43 -13.15 47.71
CA LEU A 118 -19.54 -11.85 48.41
C LEU A 118 -20.32 -10.75 47.66
N GLU A 119 -21.66 -10.88 47.61
CA GLU A 119 -22.61 -10.04 48.36
C GLU A 119 -23.97 -10.73 48.50
#